data_AF-A0A4Y2N4R6-F1
#
_entry.id   AF-A0A4Y2N4R6-F1
#
_cell.length_a   1.000
_cell.length_b   1.000
_cell.length_c   1.000
_cell.angle_alpha   90.00
_cell.angle_beta   90.00
_cell.angle_gamma   90.00
#
_symmetry.space_group_name_H-M   'P 1'
#
loop_
_entity.id
_entity.type
_entity.pdbx_description
1 polymer ?
#
loop_
_entity_poly.entity_id
_entity_poly.type
_entity_poly.pdbx_seq_one_letter_code
_entity_poly.pdbx_strand_id
1 'polypeptide(L)'
;MPGELAKDAGLSAEEEIDRIQKSVFDAIQQEIKSRFTRLNDLNSKFGSLLDVENLFNKSLDNDVQISCKNLHRFCITDFDGSELYAEICDCKMLM
;
A
#
# COMPACT_ATOMS: atom_id res chain seq x y z
N MET A 1 -17.77 -41.27 -5.01
CA MET A 1 -18.67 -41.65 -6.12
C MET A 1 -17.84 -42.17 -7.28
N PRO A 2 -18.25 -43.22 -8.01
CA PRO A 2 -17.58 -43.64 -9.23
C PRO A 2 -17.86 -42.60 -10.32
N GLY A 3 -16.87 -41.80 -10.71
CA GLY A 3 -17.06 -40.79 -11.76
C GLY A 3 -16.15 -39.56 -11.72
N GLU A 4 -15.36 -39.34 -10.68
CA GLU A 4 -14.39 -38.23 -10.68
C GLU A 4 -13.11 -38.65 -11.41
N LEU A 5 -13.16 -38.63 -12.74
CA LEU A 5 -11.98 -38.43 -13.58
C LEU A 5 -11.70 -36.92 -13.67
N ALA A 6 -11.52 -36.26 -12.53
CA ALA A 6 -10.77 -35.02 -12.54
C ALA A 6 -9.31 -35.42 -12.76
N LYS A 7 -8.91 -35.59 -14.02
CA LYS A 7 -7.51 -35.40 -14.37
C LYS A 7 -7.24 -33.95 -14.01
N ASP A 8 -6.67 -33.73 -12.83
CA ASP A 8 -5.91 -32.53 -12.58
C ASP A 8 -4.79 -32.57 -13.62
N ALA A 9 -5.05 -31.93 -14.77
CA ALA A 9 -4.02 -31.68 -15.74
C ALA A 9 -3.12 -30.64 -15.08
N GLY A 10 -2.21 -31.13 -14.24
CA GLY A 10 -1.24 -30.30 -13.54
C GLY A 10 -0.59 -29.39 -14.57
N LEU A 11 -0.59 -28.09 -14.27
CA LEU A 11 0.05 -27.08 -15.10
C LEU A 11 1.47 -27.54 -15.40
N SER A 12 1.91 -27.31 -16.63
CA SER A 12 3.34 -27.39 -16.94
C SER A 12 4.11 -26.41 -16.04
N ALA A 13 5.41 -26.65 -15.85
CA ALA A 13 6.23 -25.75 -15.05
C ALA A 13 6.19 -24.29 -15.57
N GLU A 14 6.05 -24.09 -16.89
CA GLU A 14 5.93 -22.78 -17.52
C GLU A 14 4.60 -22.10 -17.16
N GLU A 15 3.49 -22.81 -17.30
CA GLU A 15 2.16 -22.28 -16.96
C GLU A 15 2.02 -21.98 -15.45
N GLU A 16 2.68 -22.77 -14.61
CA GLU A 16 2.72 -22.53 -13.16
C GLU A 16 3.52 -21.26 -12.82
N ILE A 17 4.65 -21.03 -13.50
CA ILE A 17 5.45 -19.81 -13.35
C ILE A 17 4.63 -18.59 -13.77
N ASP A 18 3.97 -18.64 -14.92
CA ASP A 18 3.13 -17.54 -15.40
C ASP A 18 1.97 -17.24 -14.44
N ARG A 19 1.33 -18.28 -13.91
CA ARG A 19 0.27 -18.15 -12.90
C ARG A 19 0.78 -17.46 -11.64
N ILE A 20 1.92 -17.89 -11.12
CA ILE A 20 2.53 -17.30 -9.92
C ILE A 20 2.90 -15.84 -10.18
N GLN A 21 3.56 -15.54 -11.30
CA GLN A 21 3.94 -14.18 -11.67
C GLN A 21 2.72 -13.28 -11.73
N LYS A 22 1.66 -13.70 -12.43
CA LYS A 22 0.42 -12.94 -12.52
C LYS A 22 -0.21 -12.70 -11.14
N SER A 23 -0.29 -13.73 -10.30
CA SER A 23 -0.82 -13.62 -8.94
C SER A 23 -0.02 -12.63 -8.09
N VAL A 24 1.32 -12.67 -8.19
CA VAL A 24 2.21 -11.74 -7.49
C VAL A 24 2.02 -10.30 -7.98
N PHE A 25 1.94 -10.10 -9.30
CA PHE A 25 1.67 -8.77 -9.87
C PHE A 25 0.31 -8.22 -9.45
N ASP A 26 -0.74 -9.06 -9.48
CA ASP A 26 -2.08 -8.67 -9.06
C ASP A 26 -2.08 -8.28 -7.57
N ALA A 27 -1.39 -9.05 -6.71
CA ALA A 27 -1.27 -8.75 -5.28
C ALA A 27 -0.53 -7.43 -5.03
N ILE A 28 0.61 -7.20 -5.71
CA ILE A 28 1.37 -5.94 -5.62
C ILE A 28 0.51 -4.77 -6.08
N GLN A 29 -0.19 -4.91 -7.21
CA GLN A 29 -1.04 -3.85 -7.74
C GLN A 29 -2.18 -3.49 -6.77
N GLN A 30 -2.80 -4.49 -6.13
CA GLN A 30 -3.84 -4.25 -5.13
C GLN A 30 -3.29 -3.58 -3.88
N GLU A 31 -2.12 -4.01 -3.39
CA GLU A 31 -1.49 -3.39 -2.22
C GLU A 31 -1.14 -1.92 -2.48
N ILE A 32 -0.58 -1.61 -3.65
CA ILE A 32 -0.29 -0.23 -4.07
C ILE A 32 -1.58 0.61 -4.11
N LYS A 33 -2.63 0.11 -4.76
CA LYS A 33 -3.92 0.80 -4.83
C LYS A 33 -4.52 1.05 -3.44
N SER A 34 -4.44 0.05 -2.56
CA SER A 34 -4.91 0.15 -1.17
C SER A 34 -4.17 1.25 -0.41
N ARG A 35 -2.84 1.32 -0.54
CA ARG A 35 -2.01 2.35 0.07
C ARG A 35 -2.38 3.76 -0.37
N PHE A 36 -2.47 3.99 -1.67
CA PHE A 36 -2.92 5.28 -2.21
C PHE A 36 -4.34 5.65 -1.75
N THR A 37 -5.23 4.66 -1.64
CA THR A 37 -6.60 4.88 -1.16
C THR A 37 -6.61 5.31 0.31
N ARG A 38 -5.82 4.65 1.17
CA ARG A 38 -5.66 5.04 2.59
C ARG A 38 -5.08 6.44 2.74
N LEU A 39 -4.04 6.78 1.98
CA LEU A 39 -3.46 8.13 2.00
C LEU A 39 -4.47 9.20 1.56
N ASN A 40 -5.28 8.92 0.54
CA ASN A 40 -6.34 9.83 0.11
C ASN A 40 -7.44 9.98 1.16
N ASP A 41 -7.83 8.91 1.84
CA ASP A 41 -8.80 8.97 2.94
C ASP A 41 -8.27 9.78 4.13
N LEU A 42 -6.99 9.59 4.49
CA LEU A 42 -6.32 10.41 5.50
C LEU A 42 -6.26 11.88 5.09
N ASN A 43 -5.93 12.18 3.83
CA ASN A 43 -5.96 13.54 3.31
C ASN A 43 -7.39 14.13 3.36
N SER A 44 -8.42 13.36 3.05
CA SER A 44 -9.80 13.85 3.11
C SER A 44 -10.26 14.14 4.54
N LYS A 45 -9.84 13.33 5.52
CA LYS A 45 -10.25 13.46 6.93
C LYS A 45 -9.42 14.50 7.67
N PHE A 46 -8.13 14.52 7.40
CA PHE A 46 -7.13 15.27 8.16
C PHE A 46 -6.38 16.29 7.31
N GLY A 47 -6.72 16.50 6.04
CA GLY A 47 -5.98 17.37 5.11
C GLY A 47 -5.82 18.83 5.56
N SER A 48 -6.67 19.30 6.47
CA SER A 48 -6.49 20.61 7.13
C SER A 48 -5.37 20.61 8.19
N LEU A 49 -5.05 19.44 8.74
CA LEU A 49 -3.98 19.19 9.72
C LEU A 49 -2.72 18.57 9.06
N LEU A 50 -2.91 17.88 7.93
CA LEU A 50 -1.92 17.24 7.09
C LEU A 50 -1.95 17.90 5.72
N ASP A 51 -0.97 18.73 5.40
CA ASP A 51 -0.77 19.13 4.03
C ASP A 51 -0.13 17.98 3.24
N VAL A 52 -0.95 16.98 2.90
CA VAL A 52 -0.52 15.76 2.20
C VAL A 52 0.07 16.11 0.84
N GLU A 53 -0.44 17.15 0.18
CA GLU A 53 0.08 17.66 -1.09
C GLU A 53 1.51 18.22 -0.91
N ASN A 54 1.78 19.01 0.15
CA ASN A 54 3.16 19.38 0.49
C ASN A 54 4.01 18.18 0.91
N LEU A 55 3.44 17.20 1.62
CA LEU A 55 4.20 16.01 2.03
C LEU A 55 4.64 15.19 0.82
N PHE A 56 3.84 15.12 -0.24
CA PHE A 56 4.23 14.50 -1.51
C PHE A 56 5.28 15.31 -2.28
N ASN A 57 5.21 16.65 -2.24
CA ASN A 57 6.11 17.51 -3.01
C ASN A 57 7.44 17.84 -2.30
N LYS A 58 7.54 17.67 -0.98
CA LYS A 58 8.79 17.88 -0.21
C LYS A 58 9.82 16.78 -0.47
N SER A 59 11.10 17.08 -0.26
CA SER A 59 12.13 16.05 -0.09
C SER A 59 11.73 15.07 1.02
N LEU A 60 12.07 13.80 0.86
CA LEU A 60 12.02 12.84 1.97
C LEU A 60 13.12 13.22 2.98
N ASP A 61 12.77 14.10 3.90
CA ASP A 61 13.63 14.57 4.98
C ASP A 61 13.02 14.27 6.35
N ASN A 62 13.79 14.57 7.39
CA ASN A 62 13.40 14.34 8.78
C ASN A 62 12.13 15.12 9.16
N ASP A 63 11.78 16.20 8.44
CA ASP A 63 10.63 17.05 8.75
C ASP A 63 9.32 16.35 8.40
N VAL A 64 9.28 15.55 7.33
CA VAL A 64 8.14 14.70 6.96
C VAL A 64 7.88 13.68 8.08
N GLN A 65 8.93 13.03 8.58
CA GLN A 65 8.80 12.05 9.66
C GLN A 65 8.31 12.69 10.97
N ILE A 66 8.84 13.86 11.32
CA ILE A 66 8.40 14.63 12.49
C ILE A 66 6.94 15.05 12.33
N SER A 67 6.52 15.47 11.14
CA SER A 67 5.13 15.86 10.86
C SER A 67 4.16 14.70 11.07
N CYS A 68 4.49 13.50 10.57
CA CYS A 68 3.65 12.30 10.76
C CYS A 68 3.54 11.92 12.26
N LYS A 69 4.64 11.97 13.01
CA LYS A 69 4.64 11.72 14.47
C LYS A 69 3.84 12.76 15.24
N ASN A 70 3.95 14.03 14.88
CA ASN A 70 3.20 15.10 15.53
C ASN A 70 1.71 14.94 15.27
N LEU A 71 1.31 14.62 14.05
CA LEU A 71 -0.07 14.37 13.72
C LEU A 71 -0.65 13.16 14.47
N HIS A 72 0.10 12.06 14.55
CA HIS A 72 -0.29 10.90 15.34
C HIS A 72 -0.59 11.26 16.81
N ARG A 73 0.15 12.21 17.40
CA ARG A 73 -0.16 12.67 18.77
C ARG A 73 -1.54 13.32 18.90
N PHE A 74 -2.05 13.93 17.83
CA PHE A 74 -3.40 14.51 17.81
C PHE A 74 -4.49 13.46 17.48
N CYS A 75 -4.13 12.41 16.73
CA CYS A 75 -5.06 11.38 16.23
C CYS A 75 -4.59 9.97 16.62
N ILE A 76 -4.27 9.77 17.90
CA ILE A 76 -3.55 8.57 18.38
C ILE A 76 -4.32 7.26 18.14
N THR A 77 -5.64 7.34 18.00
CA THR A 77 -6.53 6.20 17.77
C THR A 77 -6.72 5.85 16.30
N ASP A 78 -6.39 6.76 15.38
CA ASP A 78 -6.80 6.65 13.98
C ASP A 78 -5.74 6.02 13.08
N PHE A 79 -4.45 6.26 13.36
CA PHE A 79 -3.33 5.70 12.60
C PHE A 79 -2.02 5.84 13.40
N ASP A 80 -1.00 5.04 13.08
CA ASP A 80 0.36 5.22 13.61
C ASP A 80 1.18 6.19 12.74
N GLY A 81 1.91 7.10 13.38
CA GLY A 81 2.70 8.12 12.67
C GLY A 81 3.94 7.57 11.95
N SER A 82 4.49 6.45 12.41
CA SER A 82 5.62 5.78 11.75
C SER A 82 5.14 4.97 10.55
N GLU A 83 3.99 4.29 10.67
CA GLU A 83 3.33 3.61 9.56
C GLU A 83 2.94 4.59 8.45
N LEU A 84 2.35 5.74 8.80
CA LEU A 84 2.01 6.81 7.85
C LEU A 84 3.26 7.31 7.11
N TYR A 85 4.36 7.55 7.83
CA TYR A 85 5.62 7.97 7.20
C TYR A 85 6.14 6.91 6.21
N ALA A 86 6.13 5.63 6.61
CA ALA A 86 6.55 4.53 5.74
C ALA A 86 5.67 4.46 4.48
N GLU A 87 4.36 4.61 4.63
CA GLU A 87 3.41 4.58 3.51
C GLU A 87 3.62 5.75 2.54
N ILE A 88 3.92 6.96 3.05
CA ILE A 88 4.31 8.11 2.22
C ILE A 88 5.63 7.84 1.47
N CYS A 89 6.63 7.25 2.13
CA CYS A 89 7.89 6.87 1.48
C CYS A 89 7.65 5.90 0.32
N ASP A 90 6.87 4.86 0.58
CA ASP A 90 6.59 3.81 -0.40
C ASP A 90 5.82 4.38 -1.59
N CYS A 91 4.84 5.26 -1.36
CA CYS A 91 4.10 5.90 -2.44
C CYS A 91 4.97 6.86 -3.27
N LYS A 92 5.92 7.57 -2.66
CA LYS A 92 6.88 8.41 -3.37
C LYS A 92 7.86 7.63 -4.24
N MET A 93 8.29 6.43 -3.81
CA MET A 93 9.17 5.58 -4.64
C MET A 93 8.50 5.10 -5.92
N LEU A 94 7.16 5.12 -5.98
CA LEU A 94 6.37 4.68 -7.12
C LEU A 94 6.04 5.83 -8.11
N MET A 95 6.44 7.06 -7.81
CA MET A 95 6.25 8.26 -8.65
C MET A 95 7.56 8.69 -9.31
#